data_AF-A0A4P7GV31-F1
#
_entry.id   AF-A0A4P7GV31-F1
#
_cell.length_a   1.000
_cell.length_b   1.000
_cell.length_c   1.000
_cell.angle_alpha   90.00
_cell.angle_beta   90.00
_cell.angle_gamma   90.00
#
_symmetry.space_group_name_H-M   'P 1'
#
loop_
_entity.id
_entity.type
_entity.pdbx_description
1 polymer ?
#
loop_
_entity_poly.entity_id
_entity_poly.type
_entity_poly.pdbx_seq_one_letter_code
_entity_poly.pdbx_strand_id
1 'polypeptide(L)'
;MARRRGAGRLVVPGAEPGLDRLKLEVAQELGLVPAGAISPRAYDEALDRQKWEVAEELGLADRIRRVGWGEMTTRDCGAIGGRLGGRLGGQMVRRMIALAEQQLAGDLPTAGPRW
;
A
#
# COMPACT_ATOMS: atom_id res chain seq x y z
N MET A 1 7.24 -13.12 -6.16
CA MET A 1 6.31 -12.60 -7.18
C MET A 1 5.50 -11.44 -6.62
N ALA A 2 6.04 -10.21 -6.68
CA ALA A 2 5.22 -9.01 -6.65
C ALA A 2 4.57 -8.81 -8.03
N ARG A 3 3.63 -9.69 -8.41
CA ARG A 3 2.83 -9.44 -9.61
C ARG A 3 2.06 -8.15 -9.34
N ARG A 4 2.25 -7.14 -10.19
CA ARG A 4 1.35 -5.98 -10.36
C ARG A 4 -0.07 -6.50 -10.20
N ARG A 5 -0.65 -6.37 -9.00
CA ARG A 5 -2.05 -6.70 -8.78
C ARG A 5 -2.79 -5.77 -9.72
N GLY A 6 -3.59 -6.38 -10.59
CA GLY A 6 -4.13 -5.76 -11.79
C GLY A 6 -4.57 -4.34 -11.51
N ALA A 7 -4.29 -3.47 -12.47
CA ALA A 7 -4.97 -2.20 -12.62
C ALA A 7 -6.48 -2.50 -12.78
N GLY A 8 -7.14 -2.81 -11.66
CA GLY A 8 -8.57 -2.63 -11.53
C GLY A 8 -8.78 -1.17 -11.90
N ARG A 9 -9.58 -0.95 -12.94
CA ARG A 9 -9.84 0.37 -13.50
C ARG A 9 -10.00 1.36 -12.36
N LEU A 10 -9.06 2.31 -12.24
CA LEU A 10 -9.12 3.30 -11.19
C LEU A 10 -10.48 4.01 -11.26
N VAL A 11 -11.04 4.29 -10.09
CA VAL A 11 -12.30 5.05 -10.00
C VAL A 11 -12.15 6.40 -10.69
N VAL A 12 -10.97 7.00 -10.56
CA VAL A 12 -10.58 8.23 -11.27
C VAL A 12 -9.54 7.87 -12.35
N PRO A 13 -9.91 7.91 -13.64
CA PRO A 13 -8.96 7.71 -14.73
C PRO A 13 -7.79 8.70 -14.63
N GLY A 14 -6.56 8.23 -14.88
CA GLY A 14 -5.36 9.07 -14.83
C GLY A 14 -4.84 9.41 -13.43
N ALA A 15 -5.47 8.93 -12.35
CA ALA A 15 -4.98 9.13 -10.98
C ALA A 15 -3.77 8.24 -10.61
N GLU A 16 -3.29 7.39 -11.53
CA GLU A 16 -2.15 6.47 -11.32
C GLU A 16 -0.91 7.20 -10.76
N PRO A 17 -0.45 8.33 -11.35
CA PRO A 17 0.76 8.99 -10.86
C PRO A 17 0.60 9.56 -9.44
N GLY A 18 -0.59 10.05 -9.11
CA GLY A 18 -0.89 10.56 -7.76
C GLY A 18 -0.93 9.45 -6.72
N LEU A 19 -1.54 8.32 -7.06
CA LEU A 19 -1.59 7.14 -6.19
C LEU A 19 -0.21 6.50 -6.00
N ASP A 20 0.60 6.45 -7.05
CA ASP A 20 1.97 5.94 -6.97
C ASP A 20 2.83 6.80 -6.05
N ARG A 21 2.74 8.14 -6.17
CA ARG A 21 3.41 9.07 -5.27
C ARG A 21 2.97 8.87 -3.82
N LEU A 22 1.66 8.84 -3.57
CA LEU A 22 1.11 8.63 -2.22
C LEU A 22 1.61 7.31 -1.63
N LYS A 23 1.63 6.23 -2.43
CA LYS A 23 2.11 4.93 -2.00
C LYS A 23 3.57 4.97 -1.56
N LEU A 24 4.43 5.66 -2.32
CA LEU A 24 5.84 5.83 -1.97
C LEU A 24 6.00 6.65 -0.69
N GLU A 25 5.30 7.77 -0.55
CA GLU A 25 5.34 8.62 0.64
C GLU A 25 4.93 7.82 1.89
N VAL A 26 3.79 7.13 1.85
CA VAL A 26 3.31 6.32 3.00
C VAL A 26 4.24 5.14 3.28
N ALA A 27 4.80 4.50 2.26
CA ALA A 27 5.74 3.39 2.45
C ALA A 27 7.04 3.86 3.13
N GLN A 28 7.51 5.07 2.81
CA GLN A 28 8.67 5.69 3.46
C GLN A 28 8.35 6.02 4.92
N GLU A 29 7.20 6.63 5.20
CA GLU A 29 6.75 6.96 6.56
C GLU A 29 6.62 5.71 7.45
N LEU A 30 6.16 4.60 6.88
CA LEU A 30 6.03 3.33 7.60
C LEU A 30 7.34 2.56 7.76
N GLY A 31 8.45 3.06 7.21
CA GLY A 31 9.75 2.38 7.21
C GLY A 31 9.78 1.10 6.37
N LEU A 32 8.79 0.88 5.50
CA LEU A 32 8.72 -0.29 4.62
C LEU A 32 9.75 -0.21 3.50
N VAL A 33 10.09 1.00 3.08
CA VAL A 33 11.14 1.29 2.11
C VAL A 33 12.18 2.24 2.71
N PRO A 34 13.47 2.07 2.41
CA PRO A 34 14.51 2.93 2.96
C PRO A 34 14.34 4.37 2.45
N ALA A 35 14.73 5.33 3.30
CA ALA A 35 14.78 6.74 2.92
C ALA A 35 15.73 6.91 1.71
N GLY A 36 15.17 7.29 0.56
CA GLY A 36 15.90 7.35 -0.72
C GLY A 36 15.54 6.26 -1.74
N ALA A 37 14.63 5.34 -1.43
CA ALA A 37 13.99 4.50 -2.43
C ALA A 37 12.99 5.33 -3.26
N ILE A 38 13.51 6.06 -4.26
CA ILE A 38 12.72 6.88 -5.19
C ILE A 38 12.34 6.10 -6.46
N SER A 39 12.92 4.91 -6.65
CA SER A 39 12.69 4.09 -7.85
C SER A 39 11.67 2.98 -7.58
N PRO A 40 10.82 2.63 -8.57
CA PRO A 40 9.93 1.46 -8.48
C PRO A 40 10.67 0.17 -8.13
N ARG A 41 11.91 0.01 -8.62
CA ARG A 41 12.74 -1.15 -8.32
C ARG A 41 13.12 -1.25 -6.85
N ALA A 42 13.58 -0.15 -6.24
CA ALA A 42 13.94 -0.12 -4.83
C ALA A 42 12.72 -0.44 -3.93
N TYR A 43 11.54 0.01 -4.35
CA TYR A 43 10.29 -0.32 -3.70
C TYR A 43 9.98 -1.83 -3.76
N ASP A 44 10.11 -2.44 -4.94
CA ASP A 44 9.87 -3.88 -5.11
C ASP A 44 10.86 -4.73 -4.29
N GLU A 45 12.15 -4.36 -4.28
CA GLU A 45 13.19 -5.04 -3.50
C GLU A 45 12.93 -4.93 -1.99
N ALA A 46 12.55 -3.74 -1.51
CA ALA A 46 12.22 -3.50 -0.12
C ALA A 46 10.96 -4.28 0.32
N LEU A 47 9.92 -4.30 -0.53
CA LEU A 47 8.73 -5.12 -0.28
C LEU A 47 9.05 -6.61 -0.23
N ASP A 48 9.90 -7.10 -1.13
CA ASP A 48 10.24 -8.52 -1.15
C ASP A 48 11.04 -8.92 0.10
N ARG A 49 11.98 -8.09 0.57
CA ARG A 49 12.64 -8.29 1.87
C ARG A 49 11.63 -8.36 3.01
N GLN A 50 10.72 -7.40 3.04
CA GLN A 50 9.68 -7.32 4.06
C GLN A 50 8.71 -8.53 4.05
N LYS A 51 8.37 -9.07 2.88
CA LYS A 51 7.59 -10.32 2.77
C LYS A 51 8.30 -11.51 3.40
N TRP A 52 9.61 -11.61 3.22
CA TRP A 52 10.40 -12.68 3.82
C TRP A 52 10.49 -12.53 5.34
N GLU A 53 10.70 -11.33 5.85
CA GLU A 53 10.69 -11.05 7.30
C GLU A 53 9.37 -11.47 7.93
N VAL A 54 8.24 -11.05 7.36
CA VAL A 54 6.92 -11.46 7.84
C VAL A 54 6.68 -12.97 7.69
N ALA A 55 7.18 -13.58 6.62
CA ALA A 55 7.07 -15.02 6.45
C ALA A 55 7.85 -15.80 7.51
N GLU A 56 9.00 -15.28 7.95
CA GLU A 56 9.80 -15.84 9.03
C GLU A 56 9.06 -15.73 10.37
N GLU A 57 8.52 -14.55 10.69
CA GLU A 57 7.68 -14.36 11.88
C GLU A 57 6.46 -15.30 11.93
N LEU A 58 5.88 -15.61 10.77
CA LEU A 58 4.72 -16.48 10.65
C LEU A 58 5.07 -17.97 10.57
N GLY A 59 6.36 -18.33 10.57
CA GLY A 59 6.81 -19.73 10.40
C GLY A 59 6.50 -20.30 9.01
N LEU A 60 6.28 -19.45 8.01
CA LEU A 60 5.94 -19.84 6.64
C LEU A 60 7.16 -19.88 5.70
N ALA A 61 8.30 -19.30 6.12
CA ALA A 61 9.50 -19.18 5.30
C ALA A 61 9.99 -20.53 4.74
N ASP A 62 10.04 -21.59 5.55
CA ASP A 62 10.50 -22.90 5.11
C ASP A 62 9.54 -23.58 4.14
N ARG A 63 8.24 -23.28 4.25
CA ARG A 63 7.26 -23.73 3.26
C ARG A 63 7.50 -23.03 1.94
N ILE A 64 7.64 -21.71 1.96
CA ILE A 64 7.89 -20.88 0.77
C ILE A 64 9.20 -21.33 0.08
N ARG A 65 10.26 -21.61 0.82
CA ARG A 65 11.53 -22.11 0.26
C ARG A 65 11.37 -23.46 -0.46
N ARG A 66 10.47 -24.33 0.03
CA ARG A 66 10.22 -25.66 -0.55
C ARG A 66 9.31 -25.63 -1.77
N VAL A 67 8.18 -24.93 -1.69
CA VAL A 67 7.12 -24.98 -2.72
C VAL A 67 7.08 -23.72 -3.60
N GLY A 68 7.80 -22.68 -3.21
CA GLY A 68 7.74 -21.37 -3.85
C GLY A 68 6.49 -20.59 -3.47
N TRP A 69 6.52 -19.28 -3.73
CA TRP A 69 5.37 -18.38 -3.47
C TRP A 69 4.12 -18.72 -4.29
N GLY A 70 4.27 -19.39 -5.45
CA GLY A 70 3.17 -19.72 -6.34
C GLY A 70 2.23 -20.80 -5.79
N GLU A 71 2.80 -21.75 -5.05
CA GLU A 71 2.07 -22.91 -4.48
C GLU A 71 1.64 -22.68 -3.01
N MET A 72 1.91 -21.48 -2.48
CA MET A 72 1.43 -21.09 -1.16
C MET A 72 -0.09 -20.90 -1.16
N THR A 73 -0.73 -21.25 -0.05
CA THR A 73 -2.18 -21.09 0.06
C THR A 73 -2.57 -19.61 0.04
N THR A 74 -3.76 -19.29 -0.48
CA THR A 74 -4.30 -17.92 -0.46
C THR A 74 -4.35 -17.35 0.96
N ARG A 75 -4.61 -18.19 1.97
CA ARG A 75 -4.59 -17.79 3.38
C ARG A 75 -3.19 -17.37 3.83
N ASP A 76 -2.17 -18.16 3.52
CA ASP A 76 -0.77 -17.87 3.91
C ASP A 76 -0.25 -16.61 3.21
N CYS A 77 -0.47 -16.52 1.89
CA CYS A 77 -0.17 -15.32 1.11
C CYS A 77 -0.94 -14.09 1.62
N GLY A 78 -2.19 -14.28 2.04
CA GLY A 78 -3.03 -13.24 2.63
C GLY A 78 -2.54 -12.78 3.99
N ALA A 79 -2.06 -13.68 4.85
CA ALA A 79 -1.48 -13.35 6.14
C ALA A 79 -0.20 -12.50 5.98
N ILE A 80 0.71 -12.92 5.10
CA ILE A 80 1.94 -12.19 4.80
C ILE A 80 1.61 -10.83 4.16
N GLY A 81 0.76 -10.83 3.13
CA GLY A 81 0.36 -9.61 2.43
C GLY A 81 -0.46 -8.65 3.30
N GLY A 82 -1.21 -9.15 4.28
CA GLY A 82 -2.04 -8.37 5.19
C GLY A 82 -1.20 -7.59 6.20
N ARG A 83 -0.15 -8.19 6.77
CA ARG A 83 0.76 -7.48 7.69
C ARG A 83 1.51 -6.33 7.00
N LEU A 84 1.84 -6.50 5.72
CA LEU A 84 2.56 -5.50 4.92
C LEU A 84 1.62 -4.51 4.24
N GLY A 85 0.80 -5.01 3.33
CA GLY A 85 -0.10 -4.22 2.51
C GLY A 85 -1.29 -3.66 3.27
N GLY A 86 -1.70 -4.27 4.38
CA GLY A 86 -2.77 -3.75 5.23
C GLY A 86 -2.38 -2.44 5.92
N ARG A 87 -1.15 -2.33 6.42
CA ARG A 87 -0.63 -1.10 7.04
C ARG A 87 -0.48 0.01 6.00
N LEU A 88 0.17 -0.29 4.88
CA LEU A 88 0.36 0.65 3.77
C LEU A 88 -0.99 1.13 3.20
N GLY A 89 -1.85 0.19 2.78
CA GLY A 89 -3.14 0.50 2.18
C GLY A 89 -4.07 1.23 3.17
N GLY A 90 -4.07 0.83 4.44
CA GLY A 90 -4.85 1.50 5.47
C GLY A 90 -4.42 2.95 5.70
N GLN A 91 -3.12 3.23 5.72
CA GLN A 91 -2.61 4.60 5.83
C GLN A 91 -2.90 5.43 4.57
N MET A 92 -2.77 4.84 3.37
CA MET A 92 -3.16 5.51 2.13
C MET A 92 -4.64 5.92 2.16
N VAL A 93 -5.53 5.01 2.56
CA VAL A 93 -6.97 5.31 2.68
C VAL A 93 -7.23 6.43 3.67
N ARG A 94 -6.61 6.39 4.86
CA ARG A 94 -6.74 7.48 5.85
C ARG A 94 -6.29 8.82 5.29
N ARG A 95 -5.17 8.86 4.55
CA ARG A 95 -4.65 10.09 3.94
C ARG A 95 -5.58 10.62 2.85
N MET A 96 -6.11 9.74 1.99
CA MET A 96 -7.09 10.14 0.97
C MET A 96 -8.36 10.71 1.60
N ILE A 97 -8.86 10.09 2.68
CA ILE A 97 -10.02 10.59 3.42
C ILE A 97 -9.72 11.98 4.02
N ALA A 98 -8.58 12.15 4.68
CA ALA A 98 -8.19 13.44 5.27
C ALA A 98 -8.11 14.56 4.23
N LEU A 99 -7.55 14.29 3.04
CA LEU A 99 -7.52 15.26 1.94
C LEU A 99 -8.92 15.60 1.43
N ALA A 100 -9.80 14.60 1.33
CA ALA A 100 -11.19 14.81 0.92
C ALA A 100 -11.97 15.64 1.95
N GLU A 101 -11.79 15.37 3.25
CA GLU A 101 -12.39 16.14 4.34
C GLU A 101 -11.94 17.61 4.30
N GLN A 102 -10.65 17.87 4.06
CA GLN A 102 -10.11 19.24 3.92
C GLN A 102 -10.73 19.98 2.73
N GLN A 103 -10.89 19.31 1.58
CA GLN A 103 -11.52 19.90 0.40
C GLN A 103 -12.99 20.25 0.68
N LEU A 104 -13.74 19.33 1.29
CA LEU A 104 -15.14 19.54 1.65
C LEU A 104 -15.32 20.65 2.69
N ALA A 105 -14.39 20.76 3.66
CA ALA A 105 -14.41 21.84 4.65
C ALA A 105 -14.09 23.21 4.01
N GLY A 106 -13.21 23.25 3.00
CA GLY A 106 -12.91 24.46 2.23
C GLY A 106 -14.04 24.90 1.30
N ASP A 107 -14.86 23.94 0.83
CA ASP A 107 -16.05 24.18 -0.01
C ASP A 107 -17.32 24.48 0.81
N LEU A 108 -17.25 24.54 2.16
CA LEU A 108 -18.37 25.04 2.96
C LEU A 108 -18.63 26.50 2.55
N PRO A 109 -19.81 26.83 1.99
CA PRO A 109 -20.12 28.21 1.66
C PRO A 109 -20.06 29.02 2.96
N THR A 110 -19.11 29.94 3.04
CA THR A 110 -18.99 30.93 4.14
C THR A 110 -20.16 31.91 4.20
N ALA A 111 -21.24 31.64 3.48
CA ALA A 111 -22.50 32.36 3.49
C ALA A 111 -23.65 31.34 3.43
N GLY A 112 -23.98 30.73 4.57
CA GLY A 112 -25.34 30.23 4.76
C GLY A 112 -26.32 31.42 4.64
N PRO A 113 -27.53 31.23 4.07
CA PRO A 113 -28.48 32.31 3.92
C PRO A 113 -28.80 32.94 5.27
N ARG A 114 -28.59 34.26 5.37
CA ARG A 114 -29.08 35.08 6.48
C ARG A 114 -30.59 35.19 6.30
N TRP A 115 -31.35 34.38 7.03
CA TRP A 115 -32.73 34.69 7.38
C TRP A 115 -32.76 35.09 8.85
#